data_AF-A0A1S3RX30-F1
#
_entry.id   AF-A0A1S3RX30-F1
#
_cell.length_a   1.000
_cell.length_b   1.000
_cell.length_c   1.000
_cell.angle_alpha   90.00
_cell.angle_beta   90.00
_cell.angle_gamma   90.00
#
_symmetry.space_group_name_H-M   'P 1'
#
loop_
_entity.id
_entity.type
_entity.pdbx_description
1 polymer ?
#
loop_
_entity_poly.entity_id
_entity_poly.type
_entity_poly.pdbx_seq_one_letter_code
_entity_poly.pdbx_strand_id
1 'polypeptide(L)'
;MLSNGTKKYYFDKNLKRLVFCWLPETPCGRCEDCVSYFRSRQSGTSRGKLLKVFDMAMETEFFAGIPKIPYVPNAGARNVLCFQHYNAEEVLLGRNMEDWLRFSVCYWHSFCGTGADPFGFQTLHRPWNEGATPMECAKKRLHAAFEFFTKLGVKYYTFHDRDMSPEGSTLEESNSNLDEMTDLALQLQNRTGVKVLWVTCNLFAHSRYMNGAATNPDCHVLAYAGAQVKKGLDVAKKLGAENFVFWGGREGFYSIHNTDVGAELKHMANFFKMAVKYKEKIGLKCQFLIEPKPKEPCKHQYDYDAMSVIGFLKHYELDSHFKLNIEPNHTTLAGHSYEHDVIMASVFGMLGSVDSNTGSPDLGWDTDQFPMDIRNTTMIMKTVIEQGGLQPGGLNFDAKVRRESTDLEDLFIAHIGAMDAFARGLRNAVRIIEEGVITSMVKERYMSFSHGIGQKVEDGSTSLEELEDFVKQNGEPKVTSGKQEKYETVLNHYL
;
A
#
# COMPACT_ATOMS: atom_id res chain seq x y z
N MET A 1 48.32 42.26 13.28
CA MET A 1 49.02 42.27 11.99
C MET A 1 48.54 41.09 11.17
N LEU A 2 48.21 41.36 9.92
CA LEU A 2 47.58 40.49 8.94
C LEU A 2 48.53 39.37 8.46
N SER A 3 48.01 38.17 8.22
CA SER A 3 48.16 37.53 6.90
C SER A 3 47.17 36.38 6.73
N ASN A 4 46.28 36.56 5.76
CA ASN A 4 45.29 35.60 5.28
C ASN A 4 45.97 34.36 4.69
N GLY A 5 45.60 33.17 5.19
CA GLY A 5 45.88 31.91 4.50
C GLY A 5 44.90 31.68 3.36
N THR A 6 45.38 31.78 2.13
CA THR A 6 44.63 31.56 0.88
C THR A 6 44.06 30.15 0.80
N LYS A 7 42.72 30.01 0.77
CA LYS A 7 42.04 28.78 0.33
C LYS A 7 42.19 28.65 -1.19
N LYS A 8 42.79 27.57 -1.70
CA LYS A 8 42.74 27.22 -3.12
C LYS A 8 41.66 26.18 -3.36
N TYR A 9 40.79 26.45 -4.32
CA TYR A 9 39.74 25.54 -4.77
C TYR A 9 40.25 24.77 -5.99
N TYR A 10 40.16 23.44 -5.95
CA TYR A 10 40.35 22.60 -7.12
C TYR A 10 39.02 21.92 -7.46
N PHE A 11 38.61 22.06 -8.72
CA PHE A 11 37.41 21.43 -9.26
C PHE A 11 37.84 20.18 -10.03
N ASP A 12 37.57 19.00 -9.47
CA ASP A 12 37.78 17.74 -10.17
C ASP A 12 36.62 17.51 -11.14
N LYS A 13 36.91 17.61 -12.45
CA LYS A 13 35.90 17.46 -13.51
C LYS A 13 35.35 16.04 -13.64
N ASN A 14 35.98 15.04 -13.04
CA ASN A 14 35.54 13.64 -13.16
C ASN A 14 34.63 13.16 -12.01
N LEU A 15 34.57 13.88 -10.88
CA LEU A 15 33.87 13.41 -9.67
C LEU A 15 32.72 14.31 -9.17
N LYS A 16 32.45 15.46 -9.81
CA LYS A 16 31.34 16.39 -9.48
C LYS A 16 31.11 16.64 -7.96
N ARG A 17 32.18 16.72 -7.15
CA ARG A 17 32.11 17.13 -5.73
C ARG A 17 33.36 17.93 -5.33
N LEU A 18 33.20 18.85 -4.37
CA LEU A 18 34.30 19.59 -3.74
C LEU A 18 35.00 18.70 -2.69
N VAL A 19 36.32 18.62 -2.75
CA VAL A 19 37.15 17.88 -1.78
C VAL A 19 38.02 18.88 -1.00
N PHE A 20 38.05 18.73 0.33
CA PHE A 20 38.88 19.53 1.23
C PHE A 20 40.20 18.81 1.52
N CYS A 21 41.33 19.54 1.50
CA CYS A 21 42.61 19.02 1.98
C CYS A 21 43.37 20.11 2.77
N TRP A 22 43.98 19.71 3.88
CA TRP A 22 44.88 20.54 4.69
C TRP A 22 46.28 19.98 4.51
N LEU A 23 47.23 20.77 4.01
CA LEU A 23 48.64 20.37 3.89
C LEU A 23 49.53 21.43 4.58
N PRO A 24 50.50 21.02 5.41
CA PRO A 24 51.48 21.94 5.98
C PRO A 24 52.66 22.18 5.02
N GLU A 25 53.27 23.36 5.16
CA GLU A 25 54.35 23.89 4.34
C GLU A 25 55.70 23.20 4.63
N THR A 26 56.32 22.55 3.63
CA THR A 26 57.77 22.60 3.34
C THR A 26 58.11 21.77 2.08
N PRO A 27 59.10 22.19 1.26
CA PRO A 27 59.35 21.60 -0.06
C PRO A 27 60.42 20.51 0.00
N CYS A 28 60.10 19.30 -0.47
CA CYS A 28 61.08 18.25 -0.72
C CYS A 28 60.85 17.69 -2.12
N GLY A 29 61.79 17.96 -3.03
CA GLY A 29 61.80 17.46 -4.38
C GLY A 29 62.16 15.98 -4.43
N ARG A 30 61.20 15.15 -4.85
CA ARG A 30 61.38 14.06 -5.82
C ARG A 30 60.02 13.45 -6.12
N CYS A 31 59.57 13.66 -7.35
CA CYS A 31 58.43 12.97 -7.95
C CYS A 31 58.75 11.49 -8.15
N GLU A 32 57.68 10.68 -8.24
CA GLU A 32 57.66 9.26 -8.60
C GLU A 32 58.08 8.26 -7.51
N ASP A 33 57.35 8.23 -6.39
CA ASP A 33 57.21 6.97 -5.60
C ASP A 33 56.04 6.92 -4.57
N CYS A 34 55.14 7.91 -4.54
CA CYS A 34 54.00 7.91 -3.59
C CYS A 34 52.75 7.15 -4.07
N VAL A 35 52.74 6.60 -5.29
CA VAL A 35 51.57 5.84 -5.82
C VAL A 35 51.65 4.34 -5.49
N SER A 36 52.83 3.81 -5.15
CA SER A 36 53.02 2.39 -4.79
C SER A 36 52.80 2.10 -3.30
N TYR A 37 52.97 3.09 -2.41
CA TYR A 37 52.80 2.92 -0.97
C TYR A 37 51.33 2.96 -0.50
N PHE A 38 50.43 3.60 -1.25
CA PHE A 38 48.99 3.65 -0.92
C PHE A 38 48.17 2.46 -1.47
N ARG A 39 48.72 1.65 -2.38
CA ARG A 39 48.04 0.47 -2.94
C ARG A 39 48.21 -0.83 -2.13
N SER A 40 49.15 -0.88 -1.18
CA SER A 40 49.47 -2.11 -0.43
C SER A 40 48.95 -2.16 1.02
N ARG A 41 48.21 -1.14 1.50
CA ARG A 41 47.64 -1.11 2.87
C ARG A 41 46.12 -1.01 2.97
N GLN A 42 45.37 -1.16 1.87
CA GLN A 42 43.90 -1.24 1.89
C GLN A 42 43.33 -2.67 2.00
N SER A 43 44.14 -3.67 2.36
CA SER A 43 43.66 -5.05 2.57
C SER A 43 43.40 -5.44 4.03
N GLY A 44 43.39 -4.49 4.97
CA GLY A 44 43.40 -4.82 6.41
C GLY A 44 42.57 -3.96 7.35
N THR A 45 41.52 -3.27 6.89
CA THR A 45 40.69 -2.43 7.78
C THR A 45 39.36 -3.10 8.15
N SER A 46 38.93 -2.89 9.41
CA SER A 46 37.68 -3.34 10.04
C SER A 46 36.42 -3.25 9.18
N ARG A 47 36.41 -2.37 8.18
CA ARG A 47 35.35 -2.24 7.16
C ARG A 47 35.17 -3.51 6.31
N GLY A 48 36.25 -4.24 5.98
CA GLY A 48 36.18 -5.51 5.25
C GLY A 48 35.77 -6.71 6.12
N LYS A 49 36.00 -6.63 7.43
CA LYS A 49 35.46 -7.59 8.41
C LYS A 49 34.00 -7.31 8.72
N LEU A 50 33.58 -6.04 8.81
CA LEU A 50 32.16 -5.70 8.84
C LEU A 50 31.49 -6.14 7.53
N LEU A 51 32.00 -5.77 6.35
CA LEU A 51 31.42 -6.24 5.08
C LEU A 51 31.35 -7.78 4.98
N LYS A 52 32.36 -8.53 5.42
CA LYS A 52 32.30 -10.01 5.44
C LYS A 52 31.34 -10.59 6.46
N VAL A 53 31.26 -10.05 7.68
CA VAL A 53 30.31 -10.51 8.71
C VAL A 53 28.88 -10.10 8.34
N PHE A 54 28.70 -9.00 7.60
CA PHE A 54 27.41 -8.52 7.11
C PHE A 54 26.96 -9.21 5.80
N ASP A 55 27.88 -9.66 4.94
CA ASP A 55 27.56 -10.53 3.79
C ASP A 55 27.08 -11.91 4.25
N MET A 56 27.61 -12.43 5.37
CA MET A 56 27.18 -13.72 5.95
C MET A 56 25.71 -13.73 6.42
N ALA A 57 25.10 -12.57 6.74
CA ALA A 57 23.72 -12.52 7.24
C ALA A 57 22.63 -12.71 6.16
N MET A 58 23.01 -12.68 4.87
CA MET A 58 22.13 -13.11 3.76
C MET A 58 22.48 -14.51 3.24
N GLU A 59 23.40 -15.25 3.88
CA GLU A 59 23.69 -16.64 3.48
C GLU A 59 22.55 -17.62 3.84
N THR A 60 21.61 -17.22 4.71
CA THR A 60 20.45 -18.07 5.01
C THR A 60 19.36 -17.86 3.97
N GLU A 61 19.30 -18.79 3.02
CA GLU A 61 18.18 -18.91 2.09
C GLU A 61 16.97 -19.54 2.80
N PHE A 62 15.86 -18.80 2.87
CA PHE A 62 14.61 -19.27 3.49
C PHE A 62 13.72 -20.01 2.51
N PHE A 63 13.79 -19.69 1.22
CA PHE A 63 12.95 -20.28 0.16
C PHE A 63 13.81 -21.12 -0.80
N ALA A 64 14.51 -22.11 -0.25
CA ALA A 64 15.42 -22.97 -1.01
C ALA A 64 14.70 -23.66 -2.18
N GLY A 65 15.34 -23.65 -3.36
CA GLY A 65 14.79 -24.27 -4.57
C GLY A 65 13.81 -23.41 -5.36
N ILE A 66 13.38 -22.25 -4.83
CA ILE A 66 12.55 -21.29 -5.56
C ILE A 66 13.46 -20.19 -6.13
N PRO A 67 13.68 -20.13 -7.46
CA PRO A 67 14.46 -19.06 -8.07
C PRO A 67 13.63 -17.77 -8.14
N LYS A 68 14.21 -16.72 -8.75
CA LYS A 68 13.40 -15.58 -9.19
C LYS A 68 12.31 -16.07 -10.15
N ILE A 69 11.07 -15.67 -9.91
CA ILE A 69 9.90 -16.13 -10.65
C ILE A 69 9.98 -15.61 -12.10
N PRO A 70 10.01 -16.51 -13.11
CA PRO A 70 10.11 -16.11 -14.51
C PRO A 70 8.74 -15.80 -15.11
N TYR A 71 8.72 -15.01 -16.18
CA TYR A 71 7.57 -14.89 -17.08
C TYR A 71 7.64 -15.98 -18.17
N VAL A 72 6.63 -16.85 -18.21
CA VAL A 72 6.53 -18.01 -19.12
C VAL A 72 5.09 -18.08 -19.66
N PRO A 73 4.74 -17.30 -20.70
CA PRO A 73 3.35 -17.13 -21.16
C PRO A 73 2.68 -18.40 -21.70
N ASN A 74 3.46 -19.42 -22.06
CA ASN A 74 2.97 -20.69 -22.59
C ASN A 74 3.16 -21.84 -21.59
N ALA A 75 3.31 -21.54 -20.31
CA ALA A 75 3.42 -22.56 -19.28
C ALA A 75 2.14 -23.39 -19.20
N GLY A 76 2.26 -24.71 -19.03
CA GLY A 76 1.10 -25.57 -18.83
C GLY A 76 0.43 -25.31 -17.47
N ALA A 77 -0.84 -25.69 -17.33
CA ALA A 77 -1.66 -25.42 -16.14
C ALA A 77 -1.09 -25.96 -14.79
N ARG A 78 -0.12 -26.87 -14.84
CA ARG A 78 0.55 -27.41 -13.63
C ARG A 78 1.77 -26.59 -13.19
N ASN A 79 2.26 -25.68 -14.03
CA ASN A 79 3.40 -24.84 -13.70
C ASN A 79 2.89 -23.54 -13.06
N VAL A 80 2.89 -23.53 -11.73
CA VAL A 80 2.33 -22.44 -10.89
C VAL A 80 3.41 -21.56 -10.26
N LEU A 81 4.69 -21.84 -10.53
CA LEU A 81 5.84 -21.04 -10.06
C LEU A 81 6.45 -20.19 -11.20
N CYS A 82 5.58 -19.65 -12.06
CA CYS A 82 5.93 -18.69 -13.11
C CYS A 82 4.73 -17.78 -13.40
N PHE A 83 4.99 -16.56 -13.85
CA PHE A 83 3.95 -15.69 -14.37
C PHE A 83 3.59 -16.09 -15.80
N GLN A 84 2.32 -16.31 -16.08
CA GLN A 84 1.79 -16.50 -17.44
C GLN A 84 1.26 -15.19 -18.03
N HIS A 85 0.83 -14.27 -17.16
CA HIS A 85 0.23 -13.02 -17.56
C HIS A 85 1.03 -11.80 -17.10
N TYR A 86 1.68 -11.82 -15.93
CA TYR A 86 2.45 -10.67 -15.47
C TYR A 86 3.81 -10.58 -16.18
N ASN A 87 3.92 -9.62 -17.10
CA ASN A 87 5.17 -9.22 -17.73
C ASN A 87 5.48 -7.77 -17.36
N ALA A 88 6.38 -7.57 -16.40
CA ALA A 88 6.71 -6.25 -15.85
C ALA A 88 7.07 -5.21 -16.92
N GLU A 89 7.76 -5.60 -17.99
CA GLU A 89 8.26 -4.72 -19.05
C GLU A 89 7.23 -4.46 -20.17
N GLU A 90 6.09 -5.14 -20.17
CA GLU A 90 5.06 -4.92 -21.18
C GLU A 90 4.48 -3.51 -21.08
N VAL A 91 4.47 -2.79 -22.19
CA VAL A 91 3.92 -1.43 -22.27
C VAL A 91 2.46 -1.48 -22.69
N LEU A 92 1.57 -0.98 -21.82
CA LEU A 92 0.14 -0.85 -22.06
C LEU A 92 -0.27 0.62 -21.89
N LEU A 93 -0.92 1.19 -22.90
CA LEU A 93 -1.29 2.62 -22.91
C LEU A 93 -0.12 3.56 -22.56
N GLY A 94 1.09 3.22 -23.06
CA GLY A 94 2.30 4.02 -22.88
C GLY A 94 2.98 3.91 -21.50
N ARG A 95 2.55 2.99 -20.62
CA ARG A 95 3.15 2.75 -19.30
C ARG A 95 3.42 1.26 -19.10
N ASN A 96 4.53 0.92 -18.44
CA ASN A 96 4.87 -0.46 -18.11
C ASN A 96 3.81 -1.08 -17.19
N MET A 97 3.56 -2.38 -17.34
CA MET A 97 2.63 -3.15 -16.51
C MET A 97 2.97 -3.05 -15.02
N GLU A 98 4.26 -3.11 -14.67
CA GLU A 98 4.72 -2.95 -13.28
C GLU A 98 4.37 -1.57 -12.68
N ASP A 99 4.29 -0.52 -13.50
CA ASP A 99 3.99 0.85 -13.07
C ASP A 99 2.49 1.14 -13.04
N TRP A 100 1.69 0.37 -13.79
CA TRP A 100 0.23 0.33 -13.60
C TRP A 100 -0.15 -0.37 -12.30
N LEU A 101 0.45 -1.53 -12.06
CA LEU A 101 0.05 -2.45 -10.99
C LEU A 101 0.68 -2.09 -9.64
N ARG A 102 1.96 -1.70 -9.65
CA ARG A 102 2.71 -1.28 -8.45
C ARG A 102 2.50 -2.24 -7.28
N PHE A 103 2.62 -3.54 -7.57
CA PHE A 103 2.35 -4.59 -6.60
C PHE A 103 3.18 -4.42 -5.33
N SER A 104 2.51 -4.60 -4.21
CA SER A 104 3.09 -4.63 -2.87
C SER A 104 2.73 -5.92 -2.15
N VAL A 105 3.66 -6.43 -1.35
CA VAL A 105 3.41 -7.56 -0.45
C VAL A 105 3.11 -7.04 0.96
N CYS A 106 1.99 -7.51 1.50
CA CYS A 106 1.59 -7.30 2.89
C CYS A 106 2.51 -8.09 3.85
N TYR A 107 3.17 -7.38 4.77
CA TYR A 107 4.12 -8.00 5.68
C TYR A 107 3.45 -8.84 6.78
N TRP A 108 2.31 -8.40 7.34
CA TRP A 108 1.65 -9.12 8.44
C TRP A 108 1.14 -10.49 8.00
N HIS A 109 0.40 -10.57 6.89
CA HIS A 109 -0.11 -11.85 6.42
C HIS A 109 0.99 -12.79 5.92
N SER A 110 1.97 -12.27 5.19
CA SER A 110 3.00 -13.10 4.57
C SER A 110 4.01 -13.67 5.59
N PHE A 111 4.37 -12.88 6.61
CA PHE A 111 5.51 -13.24 7.47
C PHE A 111 5.20 -13.29 8.97
N CYS A 112 4.10 -12.68 9.43
CA CYS A 112 3.69 -12.71 10.84
C CYS A 112 2.52 -13.66 11.10
N GLY A 113 1.69 -13.94 10.10
CA GLY A 113 0.53 -14.83 10.20
C GLY A 113 0.91 -16.24 10.69
N THR A 114 0.13 -16.76 11.64
CA THR A 114 0.35 -18.09 12.24
C THR A 114 -0.62 -19.14 11.72
N GLY A 115 -1.64 -18.75 10.95
CA GLY A 115 -2.77 -19.62 10.59
C GLY A 115 -3.70 -19.94 11.77
N ALA A 116 -3.51 -19.31 12.93
CA ALA A 116 -4.46 -19.40 14.02
C ALA A 116 -5.76 -18.66 13.66
N ASP A 117 -6.87 -19.17 14.18
CA ASP A 117 -8.21 -18.60 14.04
C ASP A 117 -8.95 -18.69 15.40
N PRO A 118 -10.19 -18.18 15.54
CA PRO A 118 -10.92 -18.24 16.81
C PRO A 118 -11.17 -19.65 17.38
N PHE A 119 -10.97 -20.71 16.58
CA PHE A 119 -11.31 -22.09 16.90
C PHE A 119 -10.09 -23.04 16.89
N GLY A 120 -8.91 -22.56 16.52
CA GLY A 120 -7.73 -23.40 16.36
C GLY A 120 -6.41 -22.66 16.54
N PHE A 121 -5.42 -23.39 17.06
CA PHE A 121 -4.06 -22.89 17.22
C PHE A 121 -3.31 -22.82 15.88
N GLN A 122 -2.09 -22.27 15.96
CA GLN A 122 -1.13 -22.11 14.87
C GLN A 122 -0.97 -23.38 14.01
N THR A 123 -0.92 -23.18 12.70
CA THR A 123 -0.60 -24.22 11.69
C THR A 123 0.62 -23.85 10.87
N LEU A 124 0.92 -22.55 10.73
CA LEU A 124 2.03 -22.06 9.93
C LEU A 124 3.28 -21.97 10.81
N HIS A 125 4.13 -22.98 10.74
CA HIS A 125 5.46 -22.97 11.35
C HIS A 125 6.46 -22.42 10.34
N ARG A 126 7.09 -21.28 10.66
CA ARG A 126 7.97 -20.57 9.73
C ARG A 126 9.40 -20.51 10.28
N PRO A 127 10.43 -20.80 9.46
CA PRO A 127 11.81 -20.88 9.92
C PRO A 127 12.33 -19.55 10.47
N TRP A 128 11.79 -18.42 10.01
CA TRP A 128 12.16 -17.09 10.52
C TRP A 128 11.58 -16.78 11.91
N ASN A 129 10.67 -17.59 12.43
CA ASN A 129 10.16 -17.47 13.80
C ASN A 129 10.98 -18.29 14.81
N GLU A 130 11.98 -19.05 14.36
CA GLU A 130 12.88 -19.82 15.22
C GLU A 130 14.09 -18.96 15.62
N GLY A 131 14.15 -18.51 16.87
CA GLY A 131 15.23 -17.68 17.39
C GLY A 131 15.21 -17.60 18.92
N ALA A 132 16.33 -17.16 19.53
CA ALA A 132 16.43 -17.10 20.99
C ALA A 132 15.69 -15.88 21.57
N THR A 133 15.55 -14.82 20.79
CA THR A 133 14.84 -13.59 21.19
C THR A 133 13.84 -13.13 20.13
N PRO A 134 12.77 -12.40 20.53
CA PRO A 134 11.83 -11.80 19.56
C PRO A 134 12.52 -10.90 18.53
N MET A 135 13.58 -10.19 18.91
CA MET A 135 14.33 -9.32 18.01
C MET A 135 15.13 -10.12 16.97
N GLU A 136 15.72 -11.26 17.34
CA GLU A 136 16.36 -12.16 16.37
C GLU A 136 15.36 -12.70 15.36
N CYS A 137 14.17 -13.12 15.81
CA CYS A 137 13.10 -13.57 14.91
C CYS A 137 12.65 -12.44 13.97
N ALA A 138 12.51 -11.20 14.47
CA ALA A 138 12.16 -10.05 13.64
C ALA A 138 13.20 -9.79 12.53
N LYS A 139 14.51 -9.87 12.85
CA LYS A 139 15.60 -9.74 11.87
C LYS A 139 15.54 -10.84 10.81
N LYS A 140 15.39 -12.10 11.23
CA LYS A 140 15.24 -13.24 10.30
C LYS A 140 14.02 -13.06 9.39
N ARG A 141 12.90 -12.63 9.95
CA ARG A 141 11.66 -12.35 9.21
C ARG A 141 11.88 -11.29 8.14
N LEU A 142 12.57 -10.21 8.48
CA LEU A 142 12.87 -9.15 7.52
C LEU A 142 13.80 -9.63 6.39
N HIS A 143 14.79 -10.48 6.70
CA HIS A 143 15.62 -11.11 5.67
C HIS A 143 14.82 -12.04 4.75
N ALA A 144 13.96 -12.91 5.32
CA ALA A 144 13.06 -13.76 4.56
C ALA A 144 12.12 -12.92 3.66
N ALA A 145 11.59 -11.82 4.19
CA ALA A 145 10.73 -10.92 3.44
C ALA A 145 11.44 -10.32 2.23
N PHE A 146 12.66 -9.80 2.38
CA PHE A 146 13.41 -9.25 1.25
C PHE A 146 13.87 -10.30 0.24
N GLU A 147 14.17 -11.53 0.68
CA GLU A 147 14.37 -12.66 -0.23
C GLU A 147 13.09 -12.95 -1.03
N PHE A 148 11.94 -13.03 -0.37
CA PHE A 148 10.65 -13.25 -1.03
C PHE A 148 10.33 -12.14 -2.04
N PHE A 149 10.47 -10.86 -1.65
CA PHE A 149 10.18 -9.72 -2.53
C PHE A 149 11.02 -9.75 -3.80
N THR A 150 12.31 -10.04 -3.67
CA THR A 150 13.24 -10.07 -4.80
C THR A 150 13.05 -11.30 -5.70
N LYS A 151 12.72 -12.46 -5.12
CA LYS A 151 12.37 -13.67 -5.88
C LYS A 151 11.04 -13.48 -6.62
N LEU A 152 10.03 -12.91 -5.98
CA LEU A 152 8.72 -12.62 -6.61
C LEU A 152 8.81 -11.51 -7.66
N GLY A 153 9.76 -10.57 -7.50
CA GLY A 153 9.97 -9.46 -8.44
C GLY A 153 9.08 -8.24 -8.16
N VAL A 154 8.59 -8.07 -6.93
CA VAL A 154 7.82 -6.88 -6.53
C VAL A 154 8.73 -5.72 -6.16
N LYS A 155 8.26 -4.48 -6.40
CA LYS A 155 9.00 -3.25 -6.04
C LYS A 155 8.65 -2.74 -4.65
N TYR A 156 7.52 -3.16 -4.09
CA TYR A 156 6.98 -2.57 -2.88
C TYR A 156 6.61 -3.59 -1.80
N TYR A 157 6.57 -3.10 -0.56
CA TYR A 157 6.00 -3.79 0.60
C TYR A 157 5.33 -2.79 1.55
N THR A 158 4.50 -3.30 2.45
CA THR A 158 3.75 -2.54 3.46
C THR A 158 3.88 -3.22 4.82
N PHE A 159 3.81 -2.47 5.93
CA PHE A 159 3.90 -3.06 7.27
C PHE A 159 3.25 -2.18 8.35
N HIS A 160 2.75 -2.81 9.42
CA HIS A 160 2.56 -2.13 10.69
C HIS A 160 3.87 -2.12 11.49
N ASP A 161 4.07 -1.08 12.27
CA ASP A 161 5.19 -0.97 13.22
C ASP A 161 5.37 -2.19 14.14
N ARG A 162 4.27 -2.78 14.65
CA ARG A 162 4.29 -3.98 15.51
C ARG A 162 4.51 -5.30 14.77
N ASP A 163 4.37 -5.34 13.45
CA ASP A 163 4.74 -6.51 12.64
C ASP A 163 6.24 -6.52 12.37
N MET A 164 6.78 -5.32 12.11
CA MET A 164 8.19 -5.08 11.81
C MET A 164 9.09 -5.30 13.02
N SER A 165 8.62 -4.97 14.23
CA SER A 165 9.44 -5.02 15.44
C SER A 165 8.64 -5.44 16.69
N PRO A 166 9.26 -6.16 17.64
CA PRO A 166 8.61 -6.51 18.89
C PRO A 166 8.41 -5.27 19.77
N GLU A 167 7.25 -5.18 20.42
CA GLU A 167 7.00 -4.17 21.45
C GLU A 167 7.89 -4.42 22.67
N GLY A 168 8.45 -3.33 23.23
CA GLY A 168 9.20 -3.37 24.48
C GLY A 168 8.31 -3.17 25.71
N SER A 169 8.92 -3.15 26.88
CA SER A 169 8.23 -2.87 28.15
C SER A 169 7.85 -1.40 28.33
N THR A 170 8.51 -0.49 27.61
CA THR A 170 8.19 0.95 27.56
C THR A 170 8.08 1.46 26.12
N LEU A 171 7.56 2.68 25.97
CA LEU A 171 7.51 3.36 24.69
C LEU A 171 8.93 3.58 24.12
N GLU A 172 9.90 3.93 24.95
CA GLU A 172 11.30 4.15 24.56
C GLU A 172 11.94 2.85 24.05
N GLU A 173 11.72 1.73 24.74
CA GLU A 173 12.22 0.43 24.32
C GLU A 173 11.56 -0.01 23.00
N SER A 174 10.24 0.15 22.89
CA SER A 174 9.50 -0.14 21.65
C SER A 174 10.01 0.70 20.46
N ASN A 175 10.29 1.99 20.70
CA ASN A 175 10.83 2.88 19.69
C ASN A 175 12.26 2.49 19.30
N SER A 176 13.10 2.08 20.26
CA SER A 176 14.46 1.61 20.01
C SER A 176 14.47 0.32 19.20
N ASN A 177 13.57 -0.62 19.51
CA ASN A 177 13.39 -1.86 18.75
C ASN A 177 13.00 -1.58 17.30
N LEU A 178 12.05 -0.66 17.10
CA LEU A 178 11.62 -0.25 15.75
C LEU A 178 12.73 0.50 15.01
N ASP A 179 13.55 1.31 15.68
CA ASP A 179 14.69 1.97 15.06
C ASP A 179 15.71 0.98 14.52
N GLU A 180 16.05 -0.03 15.30
CA GLU A 180 16.99 -1.09 14.89
C GLU A 180 16.47 -1.86 13.67
N MET A 181 15.19 -2.26 13.69
CA MET A 181 14.58 -2.98 12.58
C MET A 181 14.48 -2.12 11.32
N THR A 182 14.15 -0.84 11.45
CA THR A 182 14.05 0.08 10.31
C THR A 182 15.42 0.52 9.78
N ASP A 183 16.48 0.47 10.59
CA ASP A 183 17.87 0.61 10.09
C ASP A 183 18.25 -0.59 9.20
N LEU A 184 17.89 -1.80 9.61
CA LEU A 184 18.10 -3.00 8.79
C LEU A 184 17.25 -2.94 7.50
N ALA A 185 15.99 -2.54 7.60
CA ALA A 185 15.11 -2.40 6.44
C ALA A 185 15.69 -1.40 5.43
N LEU A 186 16.17 -0.23 5.88
CA LEU A 186 16.79 0.75 5.01
C LEU A 186 18.04 0.20 4.31
N GLN A 187 18.86 -0.60 5.01
CA GLN A 187 20.01 -1.25 4.39
C GLN A 187 19.58 -2.24 3.30
N LEU A 188 18.54 -3.04 3.56
CA LEU A 188 18.01 -4.00 2.59
C LEU A 188 17.37 -3.29 1.38
N GLN A 189 16.59 -2.23 1.59
CA GLN A 189 16.03 -1.39 0.53
C GLN A 189 17.14 -0.83 -0.38
N ASN A 190 18.23 -0.31 0.19
CA ASN A 190 19.37 0.20 -0.58
C ASN A 190 20.08 -0.89 -1.40
N ARG A 191 20.06 -2.14 -0.94
CA ARG A 191 20.68 -3.28 -1.64
C ARG A 191 19.80 -3.84 -2.76
N THR A 192 18.49 -3.95 -2.52
CA THR A 192 17.57 -4.64 -3.43
C THR A 192 16.79 -3.71 -4.35
N GLY A 193 16.68 -2.43 -3.98
CA GLY A 193 15.82 -1.46 -4.67
C GLY A 193 14.33 -1.55 -4.31
N VAL A 194 13.94 -2.49 -3.43
CA VAL A 194 12.57 -2.59 -2.89
C VAL A 194 12.27 -1.35 -2.04
N LYS A 195 11.03 -0.85 -2.09
CA LYS A 195 10.58 0.38 -1.44
C LYS A 195 9.35 0.13 -0.58
N VAL A 196 9.05 1.09 0.30
CA VAL A 196 7.84 1.04 1.12
C VAL A 196 6.70 1.72 0.37
N LEU A 197 5.64 0.98 0.03
CA LEU A 197 4.42 1.60 -0.52
C LEU A 197 3.77 2.46 0.57
N TRP A 198 3.60 1.87 1.76
CA TRP A 198 3.11 2.57 2.92
C TRP A 198 3.50 1.93 4.25
N VAL A 199 3.47 2.75 5.29
CA VAL A 199 3.60 2.35 6.70
C VAL A 199 2.29 2.65 7.41
N THR A 200 1.97 1.88 8.43
CA THR A 200 0.86 2.15 9.35
C THR A 200 1.27 1.80 10.79
N CYS A 201 0.40 2.11 11.74
CA CYS A 201 0.57 1.75 13.14
C CYS A 201 -0.51 0.74 13.55
N ASN A 202 -0.09 -0.37 14.17
CA ASN A 202 -1.05 -1.30 14.77
C ASN A 202 -1.60 -0.69 16.08
N LEU A 203 -2.72 0.00 15.96
CA LEU A 203 -3.44 0.65 17.06
C LEU A 203 -4.66 -0.16 17.52
N PHE A 204 -4.63 -1.48 17.34
CA PHE A 204 -5.82 -2.33 17.53
C PHE A 204 -5.56 -3.67 18.20
N ALA A 205 -4.34 -4.22 18.13
CA ALA A 205 -4.03 -5.54 18.68
C ALA A 205 -3.78 -5.53 20.19
N HIS A 206 -3.04 -4.55 20.71
CA HIS A 206 -2.71 -4.48 22.13
C HIS A 206 -3.95 -4.16 22.98
N SER A 207 -4.08 -4.78 24.16
CA SER A 207 -5.24 -4.64 25.06
C SER A 207 -5.57 -3.19 25.45
N ARG A 208 -4.56 -2.32 25.51
CA ARG A 208 -4.72 -0.86 25.71
C ARG A 208 -5.70 -0.21 24.73
N TYR A 209 -5.85 -0.76 23.52
CA TYR A 209 -6.73 -0.24 22.47
C TYR A 209 -8.10 -0.91 22.40
N MET A 210 -8.44 -1.78 23.36
CA MET A 210 -9.71 -2.54 23.31
C MET A 210 -10.97 -1.65 23.23
N ASN A 211 -10.88 -0.40 23.68
CA ASN A 211 -11.95 0.60 23.64
C ASN A 211 -11.69 1.74 22.63
N GLY A 212 -10.86 1.51 21.61
CA GLY A 212 -10.46 2.53 20.63
C GLY A 212 -9.04 3.06 20.82
N ALA A 213 -8.56 3.82 19.86
CA ALA A 213 -7.25 4.48 19.92
C ALA A 213 -7.43 6.00 19.88
N ALA A 214 -7.70 6.58 18.71
CA ALA A 214 -8.11 7.98 18.59
C ALA A 214 -9.53 8.21 19.11
N THR A 215 -10.39 7.19 19.10
CA THR A 215 -11.75 7.25 19.63
C THR A 215 -11.86 6.75 21.07
N ASN A 216 -10.74 6.48 21.75
CA ASN A 216 -10.81 5.96 23.11
C ASN A 216 -11.45 6.98 24.08
N PRO A 217 -12.34 6.55 24.99
CA PRO A 217 -12.89 7.42 26.03
C PRO A 217 -11.84 7.87 27.07
N ASP A 218 -10.70 7.19 27.16
CA ASP A 218 -9.54 7.60 27.96
C ASP A 218 -8.49 8.33 27.09
N CYS A 219 -8.32 9.62 27.37
CA CYS A 219 -7.35 10.48 26.68
C CYS A 219 -5.89 10.00 26.84
N HIS A 220 -5.55 9.25 27.90
CA HIS A 220 -4.22 8.67 28.04
C HIS A 220 -3.94 7.61 26.96
N VAL A 221 -4.95 6.82 26.57
CA VAL A 221 -4.82 5.86 25.46
C VAL A 221 -4.66 6.58 24.12
N LEU A 222 -5.45 7.64 23.89
CA LEU A 222 -5.30 8.49 22.71
C LEU A 222 -3.88 9.10 22.65
N ALA A 223 -3.35 9.58 23.77
CA ALA A 223 -1.98 10.10 23.84
C ALA A 223 -0.93 9.03 23.47
N TYR A 224 -1.10 7.78 23.93
CA TYR A 224 -0.23 6.67 23.55
C TYR A 224 -0.33 6.35 22.05
N ALA A 225 -1.55 6.30 21.49
CA ALA A 225 -1.77 6.14 20.06
C ALA A 225 -1.09 7.26 19.25
N GLY A 226 -1.19 8.50 19.72
CA GLY A 226 -0.52 9.66 19.11
C GLY A 226 1.00 9.55 19.14
N ALA A 227 1.58 9.05 20.24
CA ALA A 227 3.01 8.79 20.33
C ALA A 227 3.47 7.71 19.35
N GLN A 228 2.68 6.65 19.17
CA GLN A 228 2.96 5.60 18.20
C GLN A 228 2.85 6.11 16.75
N VAL A 229 1.80 6.85 16.40
CA VAL A 229 1.66 7.46 15.06
C VAL A 229 2.77 8.46 14.76
N LYS A 230 3.17 9.28 15.74
CA LYS A 230 4.33 10.17 15.61
C LYS A 230 5.56 9.35 15.21
N LYS A 231 5.85 8.25 15.91
CA LYS A 231 6.99 7.37 15.57
C LYS A 231 6.82 6.74 14.19
N GLY A 232 5.63 6.27 13.84
CA GLY A 232 5.30 5.75 12.51
C GLY A 232 5.60 6.75 11.39
N LEU A 233 5.27 8.03 11.57
CA LEU A 233 5.56 9.09 10.60
C LEU A 233 7.07 9.37 10.48
N ASP A 234 7.84 9.26 11.57
CA ASP A 234 9.30 9.33 11.50
C ASP A 234 9.87 8.15 10.69
N VAL A 235 9.34 6.94 10.89
CA VAL A 235 9.72 5.73 10.14
C VAL A 235 9.36 5.86 8.66
N ALA A 236 8.15 6.34 8.35
CA ALA A 236 7.73 6.63 6.99
C ALA A 236 8.70 7.59 6.29
N LYS A 237 9.17 8.63 6.99
CA LYS A 237 10.19 9.53 6.48
C LYS A 237 11.55 8.84 6.29
N LYS A 238 11.99 8.03 7.26
CA LYS A 238 13.27 7.30 7.23
C LYS A 238 13.37 6.34 6.05
N LEU A 239 12.29 5.59 5.78
CA LEU A 239 12.25 4.56 4.74
C LEU A 239 11.74 5.06 3.38
N GLY A 240 11.34 6.33 3.30
CA GLY A 240 10.83 6.94 2.07
C GLY A 240 9.48 6.35 1.64
N ALA A 241 8.58 6.12 2.59
CA ALA A 241 7.25 5.61 2.31
C ALA A 241 6.44 6.57 1.42
N GLU A 242 5.77 6.02 0.42
CA GLU A 242 4.97 6.82 -0.53
C GLU A 242 3.60 7.22 0.05
N ASN A 243 3.05 6.40 0.95
CA ASN A 243 1.80 6.66 1.66
C ASN A 243 1.91 6.30 3.15
N PHE A 244 0.93 6.73 3.95
CA PHE A 244 0.73 6.32 5.34
C PHE A 244 -0.74 6.01 5.56
N VAL A 245 -1.04 4.81 6.03
CA VAL A 245 -2.42 4.29 6.13
C VAL A 245 -2.93 4.45 7.57
N PHE A 246 -4.23 4.69 7.70
CA PHE A 246 -4.99 4.58 8.94
C PHE A 246 -6.16 3.61 8.69
N TRP A 247 -6.04 2.41 9.25
CA TRP A 247 -7.16 1.48 9.37
C TRP A 247 -7.67 1.51 10.81
N GLY A 248 -8.92 1.92 10.97
CA GLY A 248 -9.57 2.17 12.25
C GLY A 248 -10.05 0.92 12.97
N GLY A 249 -9.24 -0.14 13.09
CA GLY A 249 -9.69 -1.44 13.59
C GLY A 249 -10.36 -1.43 14.97
N ARG A 250 -10.12 -0.43 15.82
CA ARG A 250 -10.87 -0.21 17.08
C ARG A 250 -11.61 1.13 17.13
N GLU A 251 -11.56 1.90 16.04
CA GLU A 251 -12.16 3.23 15.93
C GLU A 251 -13.65 3.08 15.56
N GLY A 252 -14.44 2.76 16.57
CA GLY A 252 -15.83 2.39 16.45
C GLY A 252 -16.37 1.96 17.81
N PHE A 253 -17.50 1.26 17.82
CA PHE A 253 -18.11 0.81 19.07
C PHE A 253 -18.59 -0.64 19.02
N TYR A 254 -18.75 -1.23 20.21
CA TYR A 254 -19.41 -2.51 20.43
C TYR A 254 -20.86 -2.34 20.91
N SER A 255 -21.13 -1.28 21.69
CA SER A 255 -22.46 -0.96 22.20
C SER A 255 -22.72 0.54 22.08
N ILE A 256 -23.90 0.92 21.60
CA ILE A 256 -24.26 2.34 21.52
C ILE A 256 -24.56 2.93 22.91
N HIS A 257 -24.84 2.09 23.92
CA HIS A 257 -25.25 2.55 25.24
C HIS A 257 -24.13 3.19 26.07
N ASN A 258 -22.86 2.95 25.71
CA ASN A 258 -21.69 3.50 26.39
C ASN A 258 -20.80 4.34 25.46
N THR A 259 -21.33 4.77 24.32
CA THR A 259 -20.56 5.44 23.27
C THR A 259 -21.14 6.82 22.99
N ASP A 260 -20.32 7.86 23.10
CA ASP A 260 -20.63 9.19 22.56
C ASP A 260 -20.00 9.32 21.18
N VAL A 261 -20.78 8.95 20.14
CA VAL A 261 -20.35 8.94 18.74
C VAL A 261 -19.88 10.33 18.28
N GLY A 262 -20.54 11.40 18.74
CA GLY A 262 -20.20 12.76 18.35
C GLY A 262 -18.83 13.18 18.90
N ALA A 263 -18.55 12.85 20.16
CA ALA A 263 -17.26 13.09 20.79
C ALA A 263 -16.15 12.26 20.12
N GLU A 264 -16.38 10.97 19.89
CA GLU A 264 -15.39 10.07 19.30
C GLU A 264 -15.01 10.45 17.87
N LEU A 265 -15.98 10.76 17.00
CA LEU A 265 -15.70 11.25 15.64
C LEU A 265 -14.90 12.56 15.67
N LYS A 266 -15.22 13.47 16.61
CA LYS A 266 -14.48 14.71 16.79
C LYS A 266 -13.04 14.47 17.28
N HIS A 267 -12.83 13.50 18.17
CA HIS A 267 -11.49 13.11 18.61
C HIS A 267 -10.67 12.52 17.47
N MET A 268 -11.26 11.61 16.69
CA MET A 268 -10.62 11.02 15.51
C MET A 268 -10.24 12.09 14.48
N ALA A 269 -11.14 13.03 14.18
CA ALA A 269 -10.84 14.15 13.28
C ALA A 269 -9.68 15.01 13.79
N ASN A 270 -9.68 15.35 15.09
CA ASN A 270 -8.59 16.12 15.70
C ASN A 270 -7.27 15.33 15.70
N PHE A 271 -7.32 14.02 15.87
CA PHE A 271 -6.16 13.13 15.78
C PHE A 271 -5.53 13.16 14.39
N PHE A 272 -6.35 13.07 13.34
CA PHE A 272 -5.87 13.22 11.96
C PHE A 272 -5.29 14.62 11.70
N LYS A 273 -5.92 15.69 12.21
CA LYS A 273 -5.35 17.05 12.12
C LYS A 273 -3.98 17.16 12.79
N MET A 274 -3.78 16.49 13.94
CA MET A 274 -2.47 16.42 14.60
C MET A 274 -1.44 15.65 13.76
N ALA A 275 -1.83 14.54 13.14
CA ALA A 275 -0.95 13.78 12.25
C ALA A 275 -0.53 14.60 11.02
N VAL A 276 -1.47 15.32 10.39
CA VAL A 276 -1.21 16.22 9.26
C VAL A 276 -0.21 17.31 9.66
N LYS A 277 -0.47 18.00 10.78
CA LYS A 277 0.44 19.03 11.30
C LYS A 277 1.84 18.49 11.57
N TYR A 278 1.96 17.26 12.08
CA TYR A 278 3.26 16.64 12.31
C TYR A 278 3.97 16.25 11.00
N LYS A 279 3.26 15.66 10.04
CA LYS A 279 3.75 15.37 8.69
C LYS A 279 4.34 16.62 8.04
N GLU A 280 3.64 17.75 8.11
CA GLU A 280 4.11 19.05 7.60
C GLU A 280 5.36 19.54 8.35
N LYS A 281 5.34 19.48 9.69
CA LYS A 281 6.47 19.87 10.54
C LYS A 281 7.75 19.12 10.19
N ILE A 282 7.67 17.83 9.89
CA ILE A 282 8.84 17.02 9.51
C ILE A 282 9.12 17.04 8.00
N GLY A 283 8.32 17.76 7.20
CA GLY A 283 8.47 17.83 5.74
C GLY A 283 8.22 16.51 5.01
N LEU A 284 7.42 15.60 5.59
CA LEU A 284 7.06 14.33 5.00
C LEU A 284 6.04 14.54 3.86
N LYS A 285 6.24 13.86 2.73
CA LYS A 285 5.47 14.05 1.50
C LYS A 285 4.53 12.89 1.15
N CYS A 286 4.41 11.88 2.01
CA CYS A 286 3.56 10.73 1.75
C CYS A 286 2.08 11.12 1.66
N GLN A 287 1.27 10.42 0.86
CA GLN A 287 -0.18 10.57 0.88
C GLN A 287 -0.76 9.92 2.13
N PHE A 288 -1.71 10.55 2.83
CA PHE A 288 -2.44 9.86 3.90
C PHE A 288 -3.64 9.12 3.32
N LEU A 289 -3.88 7.91 3.83
CA LEU A 289 -4.94 7.04 3.36
C LEU A 289 -5.80 6.58 4.54
N ILE A 290 -7.12 6.70 4.42
CA ILE A 290 -8.07 6.02 5.32
C ILE A 290 -8.51 4.73 4.63
N GLU A 291 -8.56 3.64 5.38
CA GLU A 291 -8.99 2.34 4.89
C GLU A 291 -10.37 2.01 5.45
N PRO A 292 -11.44 2.09 4.62
CA PRO A 292 -12.79 1.84 5.09
C PRO A 292 -13.02 0.37 5.42
N LYS A 293 -13.76 0.12 6.51
CA LYS A 293 -14.30 -1.18 6.89
C LYS A 293 -15.56 -0.99 7.73
N PRO A 294 -16.63 -1.76 7.51
CA PRO A 294 -17.91 -1.53 8.18
C PRO A 294 -17.94 -2.00 9.65
N LYS A 295 -17.19 -3.04 9.97
CA LYS A 295 -17.23 -3.81 11.22
C LYS A 295 -16.02 -4.75 11.27
N GLU A 296 -15.93 -5.53 12.35
CA GLU A 296 -14.88 -6.51 12.60
C GLU A 296 -13.49 -5.87 12.78
N PRO A 297 -13.02 -5.76 14.03
CA PRO A 297 -13.57 -6.37 15.24
C PRO A 297 -14.72 -5.58 15.91
N CYS A 298 -14.89 -4.29 15.62
CA CYS A 298 -15.99 -3.51 16.19
C CYS A 298 -17.36 -4.00 15.68
N LYS A 299 -18.43 -3.78 16.45
CA LYS A 299 -19.81 -4.00 15.97
C LYS A 299 -20.13 -3.02 14.83
N HIS A 300 -19.68 -1.78 14.97
CA HIS A 300 -19.72 -0.74 13.95
C HIS A 300 -18.39 0.00 14.00
N GLN A 301 -17.70 0.06 12.87
CA GLN A 301 -16.51 0.89 12.67
C GLN A 301 -16.92 2.17 11.97
N TYR A 302 -16.37 3.32 12.40
CA TYR A 302 -16.82 4.64 11.94
C TYR A 302 -16.53 4.89 10.46
N ASP A 303 -15.37 4.42 9.99
CA ASP A 303 -14.92 4.52 8.60
C ASP A 303 -15.60 3.44 7.75
N TYR A 304 -16.94 3.45 7.69
CA TYR A 304 -17.76 2.29 7.29
C TYR A 304 -17.57 1.83 5.83
N ASP A 305 -17.62 2.77 4.89
CA ASP A 305 -17.44 2.56 3.44
C ASP A 305 -16.86 3.83 2.78
N ALA A 306 -16.60 3.78 1.48
CA ALA A 306 -16.01 4.90 0.76
C ALA A 306 -16.78 6.21 0.95
N MET A 307 -18.11 6.19 0.86
CA MET A 307 -18.92 7.41 0.94
C MET A 307 -19.01 7.97 2.35
N SER A 308 -19.04 7.11 3.38
CA SER A 308 -19.01 7.52 4.78
C SER A 308 -17.70 8.24 5.10
N VAL A 309 -16.58 7.67 4.65
CA VAL A 309 -15.26 8.28 4.85
C VAL A 309 -15.13 9.60 4.09
N ILE A 310 -15.56 9.67 2.83
CA ILE A 310 -15.55 10.92 2.06
C ILE A 310 -16.39 12.00 2.76
N GLY A 311 -17.58 11.64 3.25
CA GLY A 311 -18.44 12.54 4.02
C GLY A 311 -17.77 13.05 5.29
N PHE A 312 -17.16 12.15 6.07
CA PHE A 312 -16.39 12.49 7.28
C PHE A 312 -15.24 13.45 6.97
N LEU A 313 -14.42 13.13 5.96
CA LEU A 313 -13.27 13.94 5.58
C LEU A 313 -13.69 15.34 5.12
N LYS A 314 -14.76 15.47 4.33
CA LYS A 314 -15.31 16.77 3.92
C LYS A 314 -15.88 17.55 5.10
N HIS A 315 -16.64 16.90 5.98
CA HIS A 315 -17.22 17.54 7.16
C HIS A 315 -16.15 18.14 8.09
N TYR A 316 -15.01 17.48 8.22
CA TYR A 316 -13.91 17.93 9.08
C TYR A 316 -12.76 18.65 8.34
N GLU A 317 -12.92 18.95 7.05
CA GLU A 317 -11.95 19.65 6.19
C GLU A 317 -10.58 18.93 6.09
N LEU A 318 -10.62 17.61 5.95
CA LEU A 318 -9.46 16.73 5.83
C LEU A 318 -9.28 16.16 4.41
N ASP A 319 -10.23 16.37 3.51
CA ASP A 319 -10.26 15.79 2.16
C ASP A 319 -9.11 16.26 1.25
N SER A 320 -8.48 17.40 1.56
CA SER A 320 -7.26 17.83 0.85
C SER A 320 -5.98 17.09 1.27
N HIS A 321 -6.01 16.38 2.40
CA HIS A 321 -4.85 15.69 2.96
C HIS A 321 -4.92 14.17 2.84
N PHE A 322 -6.14 13.62 2.72
CA PHE A 322 -6.42 12.20 2.74
C PHE A 322 -7.02 11.72 1.42
N LYS A 323 -6.71 10.47 1.09
CA LYS A 323 -7.38 9.66 0.07
C LYS A 323 -7.81 8.34 0.72
N LEU A 324 -8.39 7.43 -0.04
CA LEU A 324 -8.83 6.13 0.45
C LEU A 324 -7.90 5.01 -0.02
N ASN A 325 -7.65 4.07 0.89
CA ASN A 325 -7.14 2.73 0.58
C ASN A 325 -8.35 1.79 0.55
N ILE A 326 -8.79 1.35 -0.63
CA ILE A 326 -9.99 0.52 -0.72
C ILE A 326 -9.62 -0.95 -0.69
N GLU A 327 -10.30 -1.71 0.16
CA GLU A 327 -10.17 -3.17 0.20
C GLU A 327 -11.49 -3.85 -0.22
N PRO A 328 -11.51 -4.65 -1.29
CA PRO A 328 -12.74 -5.28 -1.76
C PRO A 328 -13.37 -6.29 -0.78
N ASN A 329 -12.61 -6.98 0.08
CA ASN A 329 -13.24 -7.78 1.15
C ASN A 329 -14.02 -6.87 2.12
N HIS A 330 -13.46 -5.72 2.52
CA HIS A 330 -14.18 -4.73 3.33
C HIS A 330 -15.41 -4.17 2.62
N THR A 331 -15.29 -3.86 1.32
CA THR A 331 -16.41 -3.37 0.48
C THR A 331 -17.57 -4.36 0.46
N THR A 332 -17.28 -5.64 0.22
CA THR A 332 -18.32 -6.69 0.20
C THR A 332 -18.92 -6.93 1.59
N LEU A 333 -18.11 -6.85 2.66
CA LEU A 333 -18.58 -6.95 4.04
C LEU A 333 -19.53 -5.78 4.43
N ALA A 334 -19.42 -4.65 3.74
CA ALA A 334 -20.27 -3.48 3.91
C ALA A 334 -21.63 -3.62 3.21
N GLY A 335 -21.79 -4.65 2.37
CA GLY A 335 -22.99 -4.94 1.57
C GLY A 335 -22.92 -4.40 0.14
N HIS A 336 -21.74 -4.01 -0.33
CA HIS A 336 -21.53 -3.46 -1.67
C HIS A 336 -20.96 -4.51 -2.64
N SER A 337 -21.07 -4.28 -3.96
CA SER A 337 -20.38 -5.12 -4.95
C SER A 337 -18.86 -4.91 -4.90
N TYR A 338 -18.08 -5.90 -5.35
CA TYR A 338 -16.62 -5.92 -5.22
C TYR A 338 -15.93 -4.63 -5.70
N GLU A 339 -16.35 -4.09 -6.83
CA GLU A 339 -15.78 -2.89 -7.45
C GLU A 339 -16.36 -1.57 -6.93
N HIS A 340 -17.45 -1.61 -6.14
CA HIS A 340 -18.24 -0.43 -5.81
C HIS A 340 -17.42 0.70 -5.19
N ASP A 341 -16.74 0.44 -4.07
CA ASP A 341 -16.03 1.49 -3.34
C ASP A 341 -14.81 2.02 -4.11
N VAL A 342 -14.22 1.20 -4.98
CA VAL A 342 -13.15 1.64 -5.90
C VAL A 342 -13.72 2.65 -6.91
N ILE A 343 -14.88 2.36 -7.51
CA ILE A 343 -15.56 3.28 -8.43
C ILE A 343 -15.99 4.56 -7.70
N MET A 344 -16.62 4.43 -6.53
CA MET A 344 -17.07 5.58 -5.75
C MET A 344 -15.89 6.47 -5.36
N ALA A 345 -14.82 5.91 -4.80
CA ALA A 345 -13.64 6.69 -4.46
C ALA A 345 -13.01 7.36 -5.70
N SER A 346 -12.99 6.69 -6.85
CA SER A 346 -12.47 7.22 -8.12
C SER A 346 -13.27 8.42 -8.62
N VAL A 347 -14.61 8.32 -8.64
CA VAL A 347 -15.52 9.39 -9.10
C VAL A 347 -15.35 10.67 -8.29
N PHE A 348 -15.06 10.55 -6.99
CA PHE A 348 -14.83 11.71 -6.11
C PHE A 348 -13.35 12.17 -6.11
N GLY A 349 -12.47 11.58 -6.92
CA GLY A 349 -11.04 11.91 -6.96
C GLY A 349 -10.25 11.48 -5.72
N MET A 350 -10.85 10.60 -4.91
CA MET A 350 -10.40 10.22 -3.58
C MET A 350 -9.77 8.82 -3.52
N LEU A 351 -9.81 8.04 -4.61
CA LEU A 351 -9.10 6.75 -4.67
C LEU A 351 -7.58 7.00 -4.63
N GLY A 352 -6.92 6.39 -3.65
CA GLY A 352 -5.48 6.55 -3.41
C GLY A 352 -4.70 5.26 -3.59
N SER A 353 -5.17 4.15 -3.03
CA SER A 353 -4.54 2.84 -3.11
C SER A 353 -5.60 1.74 -3.00
N VAL A 354 -5.23 0.49 -3.28
CA VAL A 354 -6.13 -0.66 -3.15
C VAL A 354 -5.43 -1.80 -2.43
N ASP A 355 -6.04 -2.29 -1.36
CA ASP A 355 -5.71 -3.58 -0.76
C ASP A 355 -6.42 -4.68 -1.53
N SER A 356 -5.64 -5.41 -2.29
CA SER A 356 -6.03 -6.32 -3.34
C SER A 356 -6.26 -7.72 -2.79
N ASN A 357 -7.46 -7.96 -2.29
CA ASN A 357 -7.91 -9.25 -1.79
C ASN A 357 -9.35 -9.56 -2.23
N THR A 358 -9.92 -10.65 -1.72
CA THR A 358 -11.33 -10.97 -1.88
C THR A 358 -11.91 -11.61 -0.63
N GLY A 359 -13.19 -11.31 -0.39
CA GLY A 359 -14.03 -12.02 0.56
C GLY A 359 -14.61 -13.31 0.01
N SER A 360 -15.46 -13.93 0.83
CA SER A 360 -16.40 -14.96 0.38
C SER A 360 -17.81 -14.42 0.54
N PRO A 361 -18.66 -14.49 -0.50
CA PRO A 361 -20.05 -14.01 -0.40
C PRO A 361 -20.88 -14.78 0.64
N ASP A 362 -20.46 -16.00 0.98
CA ASP A 362 -21.15 -16.86 1.93
C ASP A 362 -20.67 -16.66 3.38
N LEU A 363 -19.64 -15.84 3.61
CA LEU A 363 -19.01 -15.64 4.91
C LEU A 363 -19.07 -14.16 5.33
N GLY A 364 -19.72 -13.89 6.46
CA GLY A 364 -19.91 -12.53 6.99
C GLY A 364 -18.73 -11.99 7.79
N TRP A 365 -17.50 -12.34 7.43
CA TRP A 365 -16.26 -11.89 8.06
C TRP A 365 -15.14 -11.79 7.03
N ASP A 366 -14.03 -11.20 7.44
CA ASP A 366 -12.87 -10.95 6.60
C ASP A 366 -12.04 -12.22 6.36
N THR A 367 -11.96 -12.64 5.10
CA THR A 367 -11.29 -13.89 4.73
C THR A 367 -9.87 -13.68 4.20
N ASP A 368 -9.57 -12.46 3.76
CA ASP A 368 -8.29 -12.01 3.21
C ASP A 368 -7.77 -12.98 2.14
N GLN A 369 -8.64 -13.44 1.23
CA GLN A 369 -8.24 -14.37 0.18
C GLN A 369 -7.53 -13.61 -0.94
N PHE A 370 -6.60 -14.28 -1.61
CA PHE A 370 -5.99 -13.71 -2.81
C PHE A 370 -7.05 -13.55 -3.93
N PRO A 371 -7.03 -12.43 -4.68
CA PRO A 371 -8.03 -12.13 -5.70
C PRO A 371 -7.74 -12.90 -6.99
N MET A 372 -8.41 -14.03 -7.16
CA MET A 372 -8.21 -14.94 -8.31
C MET A 372 -9.26 -14.77 -9.42
N ASP A 373 -10.30 -13.95 -9.20
CA ASP A 373 -11.37 -13.74 -10.19
C ASP A 373 -10.96 -12.68 -11.23
N ILE A 374 -10.89 -13.10 -12.49
CA ILE A 374 -10.51 -12.25 -13.63
C ILE A 374 -11.54 -11.15 -13.91
N ARG A 375 -12.84 -11.40 -13.67
CA ARG A 375 -13.87 -10.37 -13.81
C ARG A 375 -13.61 -9.23 -12.84
N ASN A 376 -13.40 -9.57 -11.57
CA ASN A 376 -13.19 -8.60 -10.50
C ASN A 376 -11.93 -7.77 -10.76
N THR A 377 -10.81 -8.42 -11.04
CA THR A 377 -9.56 -7.71 -11.37
C THR A 377 -9.67 -6.85 -12.63
N THR A 378 -10.43 -7.29 -13.65
CA THR A 378 -10.73 -6.45 -14.84
C THR A 378 -11.49 -5.18 -14.46
N MET A 379 -12.51 -5.29 -13.60
CA MET A 379 -13.31 -4.13 -13.17
C MET A 379 -12.50 -3.12 -12.35
N ILE A 380 -11.63 -3.60 -11.45
CA ILE A 380 -10.71 -2.75 -10.71
C ILE A 380 -9.74 -2.06 -11.68
N MET A 381 -9.08 -2.81 -12.56
CA MET A 381 -8.09 -2.24 -13.47
C MET A 381 -8.69 -1.27 -14.48
N LYS A 382 -9.93 -1.48 -14.93
CA LYS A 382 -10.67 -0.50 -15.74
C LYS A 382 -10.79 0.83 -15.01
N THR A 383 -11.25 0.81 -13.75
CA THR A 383 -11.39 2.01 -12.92
C THR A 383 -10.03 2.68 -12.69
N VAL A 384 -8.98 1.89 -12.43
CA VAL A 384 -7.61 2.38 -12.26
C VAL A 384 -7.08 3.08 -13.51
N ILE A 385 -7.32 2.53 -14.71
CA ILE A 385 -6.91 3.18 -15.96
C ILE A 385 -7.69 4.48 -16.17
N GLU A 386 -9.02 4.45 -15.99
CA GLU A 386 -9.89 5.61 -16.23
C GLU A 386 -9.54 6.82 -15.36
N GLN A 387 -9.09 6.62 -14.12
CA GLN A 387 -8.60 7.73 -13.27
C GLN A 387 -7.14 8.14 -13.55
N GLY A 388 -6.38 7.35 -14.31
CA GLY A 388 -4.97 7.62 -14.64
C GLY A 388 -3.92 6.85 -13.81
N GLY A 389 -4.32 5.89 -12.98
CA GLY A 389 -3.47 5.04 -12.15
C GLY A 389 -3.62 5.28 -10.64
N LEU A 390 -2.86 4.52 -9.84
CA LEU A 390 -2.91 4.59 -8.37
C LEU A 390 -1.77 5.39 -7.72
N GLN A 391 -0.74 5.83 -8.47
CA GLN A 391 0.41 6.50 -7.87
C GLN A 391 -0.03 7.72 -7.01
N PRO A 392 0.50 7.91 -5.78
CA PRO A 392 1.57 7.16 -5.12
C PRO A 392 1.17 5.82 -4.45
N GLY A 393 -0.10 5.45 -4.41
CA GLY A 393 -0.55 4.11 -3.99
C GLY A 393 -0.29 3.01 -5.02
N GLY A 394 -0.85 1.82 -4.78
CA GLY A 394 -0.64 0.63 -5.61
C GLY A 394 -1.59 -0.50 -5.23
N LEU A 395 -1.35 -1.69 -5.78
CA LEU A 395 -2.08 -2.92 -5.45
C LEU A 395 -1.31 -3.69 -4.37
N ASN A 396 -1.69 -3.52 -3.10
CA ASN A 396 -1.09 -4.25 -1.99
C ASN A 396 -1.86 -5.55 -1.74
N PHE A 397 -1.19 -6.71 -1.74
CA PHE A 397 -1.88 -7.96 -1.46
C PHE A 397 -2.10 -8.11 0.04
N ASP A 398 -3.12 -7.43 0.58
CA ASP A 398 -3.60 -7.68 1.94
C ASP A 398 -4.38 -9.00 2.01
N ALA A 399 -3.66 -10.08 1.74
CA ALA A 399 -4.18 -11.42 1.61
C ALA A 399 -3.25 -12.41 2.30
N LYS A 400 -3.83 -13.48 2.85
CA LYS A 400 -3.12 -14.56 3.53
C LYS A 400 -3.27 -15.88 2.79
N VAL A 401 -2.23 -16.71 2.86
CA VAL A 401 -2.38 -18.13 2.51
C VAL A 401 -3.39 -18.77 3.46
N ARG A 402 -4.04 -19.84 3.01
CA ARG A 402 -5.05 -20.51 3.84
C ARG A 402 -4.40 -21.19 5.03
N ARG A 403 -5.19 -21.45 6.07
CA ARG A 403 -4.73 -22.08 7.31
C ARG A 403 -4.07 -23.45 7.03
N GLU A 404 -4.58 -24.16 6.05
CA GLU A 404 -4.14 -25.47 5.57
C GLU A 404 -3.08 -25.42 4.46
N SER A 405 -2.73 -24.23 3.95
CA SER A 405 -1.64 -23.99 3.01
C SER A 405 -0.34 -23.74 3.76
N THR A 406 0.24 -24.84 4.26
CA THR A 406 1.34 -24.80 5.23
C THR A 406 2.71 -24.69 4.60
N ASP A 407 2.87 -24.99 3.31
CA ASP A 407 4.17 -25.08 2.67
C ASP A 407 4.70 -23.68 2.34
N LEU A 408 6.03 -23.50 2.32
CA LEU A 408 6.62 -22.20 2.03
C LEU A 408 6.36 -21.76 0.58
N GLU A 409 6.23 -22.71 -0.34
CA GLU A 409 5.91 -22.41 -1.74
C GLU A 409 4.49 -21.88 -1.95
N ASP A 410 3.56 -22.16 -1.02
CA ASP A 410 2.18 -21.65 -1.10
C ASP A 410 2.15 -20.12 -1.08
N LEU A 411 3.11 -19.47 -0.40
CA LEU A 411 3.27 -18.02 -0.44
C LEU A 411 3.53 -17.53 -1.88
N PHE A 412 4.38 -18.22 -2.63
CA PHE A 412 4.65 -17.86 -4.03
C PHE A 412 3.46 -18.19 -4.92
N ILE A 413 2.88 -19.39 -4.81
CA ILE A 413 1.74 -19.82 -5.64
C ILE A 413 0.59 -18.82 -5.51
N ALA A 414 0.26 -18.42 -4.28
CA ALA A 414 -0.85 -17.49 -4.03
C ALA A 414 -0.59 -16.09 -4.60
N HIS A 415 0.60 -15.54 -4.38
CA HIS A 415 0.96 -14.22 -4.93
C HIS A 415 1.07 -14.23 -6.46
N ILE A 416 1.66 -15.26 -7.05
CA ILE A 416 1.80 -15.41 -8.50
C ILE A 416 0.42 -15.44 -9.15
N GLY A 417 -0.50 -16.26 -8.62
CA GLY A 417 -1.86 -16.35 -9.14
C GLY A 417 -2.59 -15.00 -9.12
N ALA A 418 -2.50 -14.25 -8.01
CA ALA A 418 -3.13 -12.95 -7.91
C ALA A 418 -2.49 -11.88 -8.81
N MET A 419 -1.15 -11.88 -8.91
CA MET A 419 -0.42 -10.98 -9.82
C MET A 419 -0.80 -11.26 -11.28
N ASP A 420 -0.89 -12.53 -11.68
CA ASP A 420 -1.34 -12.93 -13.01
C ASP A 420 -2.81 -12.56 -13.26
N ALA A 421 -3.68 -12.72 -12.26
CA ALA A 421 -5.08 -12.33 -12.35
C ALA A 421 -5.21 -10.82 -12.65
N PHE A 422 -4.50 -9.98 -11.90
CA PHE A 422 -4.46 -8.54 -12.14
C PHE A 422 -3.78 -8.15 -13.45
N ALA A 423 -2.71 -8.84 -13.85
CA ALA A 423 -2.06 -8.59 -15.14
C ALA A 423 -3.00 -8.91 -16.32
N ARG A 424 -3.76 -10.00 -16.22
CA ARG A 424 -4.83 -10.33 -17.19
C ARG A 424 -5.95 -9.32 -17.13
N GLY A 425 -6.41 -8.93 -15.94
CA GLY A 425 -7.42 -7.90 -15.74
C GLY A 425 -7.02 -6.56 -16.35
N LEU A 426 -5.76 -6.16 -16.23
CA LEU A 426 -5.21 -4.96 -16.86
C LEU A 426 -5.29 -5.05 -18.40
N ARG A 427 -4.85 -6.15 -19.01
CA ARG A 427 -4.96 -6.32 -20.48
C ARG A 427 -6.41 -6.28 -20.95
N ASN A 428 -7.32 -6.94 -20.22
CA ASN A 428 -8.74 -6.93 -20.54
C ASN A 428 -9.31 -5.50 -20.45
N ALA A 429 -8.97 -4.77 -19.39
CA ALA A 429 -9.39 -3.38 -19.21
C ALA A 429 -8.86 -2.44 -20.31
N VAL A 430 -7.60 -2.61 -20.72
CA VAL A 430 -7.01 -1.87 -21.86
C VAL A 430 -7.83 -2.11 -23.12
N ARG A 431 -8.14 -3.36 -23.45
CA ARG A 431 -8.97 -3.71 -24.62
C ARG A 431 -10.37 -3.10 -24.55
N ILE A 432 -11.02 -3.16 -23.39
CA ILE A 432 -12.35 -2.55 -23.18
C ILE A 432 -12.32 -1.05 -23.48
N ILE A 433 -11.26 -0.36 -23.03
CA ILE A 433 -11.11 1.09 -23.19
C ILE A 433 -10.75 1.47 -24.63
N GLU A 434 -9.78 0.78 -25.25
CA GLU A 434 -9.33 1.06 -26.62
C GLU A 434 -10.42 0.78 -27.66
N GLU A 435 -11.15 -0.32 -27.52
CA GLU A 435 -12.25 -0.65 -28.43
C GLU A 435 -13.50 0.21 -28.19
N GLY A 436 -13.68 0.72 -26.95
CA GLY A 436 -14.71 1.70 -26.61
C GLY A 436 -16.16 1.22 -26.75
N VAL A 437 -16.40 -0.09 -26.90
CA VAL A 437 -17.74 -0.65 -27.11
C VAL A 437 -18.65 -0.35 -25.92
N ILE A 438 -18.21 -0.68 -24.70
CA ILE A 438 -18.99 -0.40 -23.48
C ILE A 438 -19.15 1.11 -23.28
N THR A 439 -18.09 1.89 -23.47
CA THR A 439 -18.11 3.35 -23.31
C THR A 439 -19.08 4.03 -24.27
N SER A 440 -19.13 3.59 -25.54
CA SER A 440 -20.08 4.11 -26.52
C SER A 440 -21.53 3.75 -26.19
N MET A 441 -21.78 2.52 -25.72
CA MET A 441 -23.11 2.09 -25.25
C MET A 441 -23.59 2.93 -24.05
N VAL A 442 -22.71 3.21 -23.09
CA VAL A 442 -23.03 4.09 -21.96
C VAL A 442 -23.28 5.52 -22.47
N LYS A 443 -22.43 6.07 -23.33
CA LYS A 443 -22.63 7.41 -23.90
C LYS A 443 -23.97 7.56 -24.63
N GLU A 444 -24.36 6.56 -25.42
CA GLU A 444 -25.66 6.52 -26.10
C GLU A 444 -26.82 6.57 -25.09
N ARG A 445 -26.71 5.82 -23.99
CA ARG A 445 -27.72 5.76 -22.93
C ARG A 445 -27.99 7.12 -22.27
N TYR A 446 -26.98 7.99 -22.17
CA TYR A 446 -27.08 9.31 -21.54
C TYR A 446 -27.15 10.48 -22.54
N MET A 447 -27.31 10.20 -23.84
CA MET A 447 -27.24 11.20 -24.91
C MET A 447 -28.23 12.36 -24.74
N SER A 448 -29.38 12.16 -24.10
CA SER A 448 -30.37 13.23 -23.87
C SER A 448 -29.86 14.37 -22.99
N PHE A 449 -28.84 14.14 -22.16
CA PHE A 449 -28.21 15.17 -21.33
C PHE A 449 -27.21 16.04 -22.09
N SER A 450 -26.91 15.71 -23.35
CA SER A 450 -25.93 16.45 -24.17
C SER A 450 -26.52 17.63 -24.95
N HIS A 451 -27.85 17.87 -24.89
CA HIS A 451 -28.51 18.93 -25.64
C HIS A 451 -29.82 19.40 -24.98
N GLY A 452 -30.30 20.58 -25.37
CA GLY A 452 -31.63 21.08 -25.02
C GLY A 452 -31.86 21.17 -23.50
N ILE A 453 -33.01 20.70 -23.01
CA ILE A 453 -33.33 20.71 -21.57
C ILE A 453 -32.35 19.85 -20.76
N GLY A 454 -31.86 18.74 -21.32
CA GLY A 454 -30.95 17.84 -20.63
C GLY A 454 -29.59 18.49 -20.38
N GLN A 455 -29.09 19.28 -21.33
CA GLN A 455 -27.87 20.07 -21.13
C GLN A 455 -28.05 21.12 -20.03
N LYS A 456 -29.21 21.79 -19.97
CA LYS A 456 -29.50 22.72 -18.87
C LYS A 456 -29.56 22.03 -17.50
N VAL A 457 -29.99 20.77 -17.45
CA VAL A 457 -29.94 19.95 -16.22
C VAL A 457 -28.49 19.68 -15.83
N GLU A 458 -27.67 19.24 -16.79
CA GLU A 458 -26.25 18.94 -16.57
C GLU A 458 -25.47 20.17 -16.07
N ASP A 459 -25.74 21.33 -16.66
CA ASP A 459 -25.09 22.60 -16.31
C ASP A 459 -25.70 23.26 -15.04
N GLY A 460 -26.77 22.69 -14.47
CA GLY A 460 -27.46 23.25 -13.31
C GLY A 460 -28.17 24.58 -13.57
N SER A 461 -28.52 24.87 -14.83
CA SER A 461 -29.07 26.16 -15.26
C SER A 461 -30.58 26.17 -15.51
N THR A 462 -31.25 25.01 -15.38
CA THR A 462 -32.72 24.91 -15.49
C THR A 462 -33.40 25.16 -14.14
N SER A 463 -34.69 25.46 -14.15
CA SER A 463 -35.54 25.47 -12.95
C SER A 463 -36.56 24.32 -12.96
N LEU A 464 -37.25 24.11 -11.83
CA LEU A 464 -38.34 23.13 -11.76
C LEU A 464 -39.52 23.52 -12.66
N GLU A 465 -39.80 24.81 -12.79
CA GLU A 465 -40.85 25.34 -13.68
C GLU A 465 -40.50 25.08 -15.16
N GLU A 466 -39.24 25.30 -15.56
CA GLU A 466 -38.81 24.98 -16.94
C GLU A 466 -38.96 23.47 -17.24
N LEU A 467 -38.68 22.60 -16.27
CA LEU A 467 -38.87 21.16 -16.40
C LEU A 467 -40.36 20.78 -16.49
N GLU A 468 -41.22 21.42 -15.70
CA GLU A 468 -42.67 21.22 -15.77
C GLU A 468 -43.22 21.63 -17.14
N ASP A 469 -42.83 22.80 -17.65
CA ASP A 469 -43.24 23.30 -18.96
C ASP A 469 -42.72 22.41 -20.09
N PHE A 470 -41.49 21.90 -19.97
CA PHE A 470 -40.96 20.92 -20.91
C PHE A 470 -41.84 19.66 -20.96
N VAL A 471 -42.27 19.12 -19.81
CA VAL A 471 -43.15 17.94 -19.76
C VAL A 471 -44.55 18.26 -20.29
N LYS A 472 -45.13 19.43 -19.96
CA LYS A 472 -46.43 19.87 -20.52
C LYS A 472 -46.41 19.94 -22.06
N GLN A 473 -45.27 20.30 -22.65
CA GLN A 473 -45.10 20.42 -24.09
C GLN A 473 -44.76 19.08 -24.77
N ASN A 474 -44.04 18.17 -24.10
CA ASN A 474 -43.50 16.95 -24.71
C ASN A 474 -44.25 15.66 -24.29
N GLY A 475 -45.11 15.72 -23.28
CA GLY A 475 -45.91 14.59 -22.79
C GLY A 475 -45.09 13.55 -22.03
N GLU A 476 -45.65 12.33 -21.96
CA GLU A 476 -45.08 11.21 -21.20
C GLU A 476 -43.74 10.71 -21.79
N PRO A 477 -42.69 10.49 -20.98
CA PRO A 477 -41.42 9.93 -21.45
C PRO A 477 -41.55 8.52 -22.04
N LYS A 478 -40.68 8.19 -23.00
CA LYS A 478 -40.57 6.81 -23.53
C LYS A 478 -39.86 5.89 -22.53
N VAL A 479 -40.44 4.73 -22.26
CA VAL A 479 -39.79 3.67 -21.48
C VAL A 479 -38.70 3.00 -22.30
N THR A 480 -37.45 3.08 -21.83
CA THR A 480 -36.27 2.52 -22.52
C THR A 480 -35.66 1.39 -21.69
N SER A 481 -35.48 0.21 -22.29
CA SER A 481 -34.86 -0.95 -21.63
C SER A 481 -33.39 -0.68 -21.28
N GLY A 482 -32.96 -1.06 -20.08
CA GLY A 482 -31.58 -0.87 -19.61
C GLY A 482 -30.53 -1.79 -20.25
N LYS A 483 -30.96 -2.89 -20.88
CA LYS A 483 -30.10 -3.86 -21.58
C LYS A 483 -28.96 -4.45 -20.73
N GLN A 484 -29.17 -4.68 -19.44
CA GLN A 484 -28.13 -5.14 -18.52
C GLN A 484 -27.40 -6.39 -19.03
N GLU A 485 -28.13 -7.42 -19.48
CA GLU A 485 -27.56 -8.68 -19.96
C GLU A 485 -26.71 -8.48 -21.22
N LYS A 486 -27.01 -7.44 -22.03
CA LYS A 486 -26.17 -7.05 -23.17
C LYS A 486 -24.83 -6.50 -22.68
N TYR A 487 -24.82 -5.62 -21.68
CA TYR A 487 -23.57 -5.08 -21.11
C TYR A 487 -22.71 -6.19 -20.51
N GLU A 488 -23.33 -7.10 -19.74
CA GLU A 488 -22.64 -8.23 -19.14
C GLU A 488 -22.11 -9.22 -20.19
N THR A 489 -22.87 -9.48 -21.26
CA THR A 489 -22.43 -10.31 -22.38
C THR A 489 -21.24 -9.69 -23.11
N VAL A 490 -21.25 -8.37 -23.32
CA VAL A 490 -20.10 -7.65 -23.91
C VAL A 490 -18.90 -7.73 -22.98
N LEU A 491 -19.06 -7.51 -21.67
CA LEU A 491 -17.96 -7.68 -20.72
C LEU A 491 -17.37 -9.10 -20.77
N ASN A 492 -18.22 -10.13 -20.82
CA ASN A 492 -17.80 -11.54 -20.90
C ASN A 492 -16.98 -11.85 -22.15
N HIS A 493 -17.15 -11.10 -23.24
CA HIS A 493 -16.32 -11.25 -24.43
C HIS A 493 -14.86 -10.83 -24.21
N TYR A 494 -14.61 -9.90 -23.27
CA TYR A 494 -13.26 -9.42 -22.95
C TYR A 494 -12.53 -10.28 -21.91
N LEU A 495 -13.27 -11.04 -21.09
CA LEU A 495 -12.71 -11.91 -20.04
C LEU A 495 -12.06 -13.15 -20.64
#